data_AF-A0AAX4NIH4-F1
#
_entry.id   AF-A0AAX4NIH4-F1
#
_cell.length_a   1.000
_cell.length_b   1.000
_cell.length_c   1.000
_cell.angle_alpha   90.00
_cell.angle_beta   90.00
_cell.angle_gamma   90.00
#
_symmetry.space_group_name_H-M   'P 1'
#
loop_
_entity.id
_entity.type
_entity.pdbx_description
1 polymer ?
#
loop_
_entity_poly.entity_id
_entity_poly.type
_entity_poly.pdbx_seq_one_letter_code
_entity_poly.pdbx_strand_id
1 'polypeptide(L)'
;MFYLLFGTGVRLQEVCDLNKSDIFSDRIIVTGKGLKKREIYPPPEAIESYLLYPERMDCEYLFNSKSGKMSYNYFRKRCSPVAMKTEVRFNPHMARHIYATALFRKGMSVFTF
;
A
#
# COMPACT_ATOMS: atom_id res chain seq x y z
N MET A 1 -3.01 3.92 -3.09
CA MET A 1 -2.07 3.70 -1.99
C MET A 1 -2.73 3.60 -0.62
N PHE A 2 -3.54 4.59 -0.19
CA PHE A 2 -4.28 4.50 1.08
C PHE A 2 -5.05 3.18 1.23
N TYR A 3 -5.78 2.79 0.19
CA TYR A 3 -6.52 1.54 0.20
C TYR A 3 -5.62 0.31 0.40
N LEU A 4 -4.42 0.24 -0.21
CA LEU A 4 -3.50 -0.88 0.05
C LEU A 4 -3.03 -0.87 1.52
N LEU A 5 -2.62 0.29 2.04
CA LEU A 5 -2.11 0.40 3.41
C LEU A 5 -3.14 -0.05 4.46
N PHE A 6 -4.41 0.38 4.30
CA PHE A 6 -5.48 0.08 5.25
C PHE A 6 -6.18 -1.24 4.97
N GLY A 7 -6.27 -1.66 3.71
CA GLY A 7 -6.98 -2.86 3.27
C GLY A 7 -6.16 -4.13 3.34
N THR A 8 -4.83 -4.05 3.31
CA THR A 8 -3.96 -5.24 3.35
C THR A 8 -2.86 -5.16 4.41
N GLY A 9 -2.69 -4.02 5.09
CA GLY A 9 -1.65 -3.83 6.10
C GLY A 9 -0.21 -3.86 5.58
N VAL A 10 -0.02 -3.78 4.26
CA VAL A 10 1.30 -3.73 3.61
C VAL A 10 2.15 -2.55 4.13
N ARG A 11 3.47 -2.72 4.19
CA ARG A 11 4.38 -1.64 4.63
C ARG A 11 4.48 -0.58 3.53
N LEU A 12 4.60 0.69 3.92
CA LEU A 12 4.75 1.77 2.92
C LEU A 12 5.92 1.54 1.97
N GLN A 13 7.07 1.09 2.48
CA GLN A 13 8.23 0.84 1.63
C GLN A 13 7.94 -0.24 0.57
N GLU A 14 7.25 -1.32 0.94
CA GLU A 14 6.84 -2.38 0.01
C GLU A 14 5.89 -1.84 -1.08
N VAL A 15 5.04 -0.85 -0.76
CA VAL A 15 4.18 -0.20 -1.75
C VAL A 15 4.96 0.77 -2.64
N CYS A 16 5.93 1.50 -2.08
CA CYS A 16 6.81 2.39 -2.85
C CYS A 16 7.68 1.60 -3.84
N ASP A 17 8.06 0.37 -3.51
CA ASP A 17 8.91 -0.50 -4.33
C ASP A 17 8.10 -1.42 -5.26
N LEU A 18 6.78 -1.25 -5.33
CA LEU A 18 5.89 -2.13 -6.09
C LEU A 18 5.92 -1.82 -7.59
N ASN A 19 6.21 -2.82 -8.42
CA ASN A 19 6.19 -2.68 -9.87
C ASN A 19 4.81 -3.05 -10.45
N LYS A 20 4.50 -2.52 -11.64
CA LYS A 20 3.30 -2.91 -12.40
C LYS A 20 3.27 -4.41 -12.68
N SER A 21 4.44 -5.03 -12.87
CA SER A 21 4.59 -6.47 -13.11
C SER A 21 4.35 -7.35 -11.88
N ASP A 22 4.28 -6.76 -10.68
CA ASP A 22 3.95 -7.48 -9.44
C ASP A 22 2.44 -7.58 -9.21
N ILE A 23 1.64 -6.97 -10.10
CA ILE A 23 0.17 -6.92 -10.02
C ILE A 23 -0.43 -7.99 -10.92
N PHE A 24 -1.25 -8.85 -10.32
CA PHE A 24 -2.04 -9.86 -11.00
C PHE A 24 -3.52 -9.54 -10.80
N SER A 25 -4.40 -10.30 -11.47
CA SER A 25 -5.85 -10.07 -11.42
C SER A 25 -6.45 -10.21 -10.03
N ASP A 26 -5.89 -11.08 -9.19
CA ASP A 26 -6.43 -11.47 -7.88
C ASP A 26 -5.49 -11.16 -6.71
N ARG A 27 -4.23 -10.83 -7.00
CA ARG A 27 -3.19 -10.68 -5.98
C ARG A 27 -2.10 -9.71 -6.38
N ILE A 28 -1.35 -9.29 -5.37
CA ILE A 28 -0.15 -8.45 -5.51
C ILE A 28 1.00 -9.15 -4.80
N ILE A 29 2.15 -9.24 -5.46
CA ILE A 29 3.38 -9.75 -4.86
C ILE A 29 4.15 -8.59 -4.24
N VAL A 30 4.49 -8.67 -2.95
CA VAL A 30 5.29 -7.66 -2.27
C VAL A 30 6.60 -8.24 -1.75
N THR A 31 7.68 -7.48 -1.89
CA THR A 31 9.02 -7.90 -1.45
C THR A 31 9.38 -7.23 -0.13
N GLY A 32 9.48 -8.03 0.93
CA GLY A 32 9.82 -7.58 2.27
C GLY A 32 11.32 -7.68 2.60
N LYS A 33 11.64 -7.51 3.89
CA LYS A 33 13.01 -7.61 4.41
C LYS A 33 13.61 -8.98 4.08
N GLY A 34 14.85 -8.98 3.60
CA GLY A 34 15.57 -10.20 3.20
C GLY A 34 15.08 -10.79 1.88
N LEU A 35 14.50 -9.96 1.00
CA LEU A 35 13.98 -10.35 -0.33
C LEU A 35 12.87 -11.41 -0.26
N LYS A 36 12.26 -11.59 0.91
CA LYS A 36 11.13 -12.51 1.09
C LYS A 36 9.91 -11.95 0.39
N LYS A 37 9.36 -12.71 -0.54
CA LYS A 37 8.11 -12.38 -1.22
C LYS A 37 6.92 -12.90 -0.43
N ARG A 38 5.83 -12.14 -0.42
CA ARG A 38 4.53 -12.62 0.03
C ARG A 38 3.43 -12.09 -0.87
N GLU A 39 2.32 -12.80 -0.92
CA GLU A 39 1.14 -12.39 -1.65
C GLU A 39 0.20 -11.62 -0.72
N ILE A 40 -0.42 -10.57 -1.25
CA ILE A 40 -1.54 -9.88 -0.61
C ILE A 40 -2.73 -9.89 -1.58
N TYR A 41 -3.93 -10.01 -1.02
CA TYR A 41 -5.17 -10.16 -1.78
C TYR A 41 -6.09 -8.95 -1.52
N PRO A 42 -5.85 -7.80 -2.17
CA PRO A 42 -6.83 -6.71 -2.15
C PRO A 42 -8.05 -7.07 -3.00
N PRO A 43 -9.22 -6.51 -2.72
CA PRO A 43 -10.40 -6.65 -3.59
C PRO A 43 -10.10 -6.25 -5.04
N PRO A 44 -10.66 -6.96 -6.04
CA PRO A 44 -10.37 -6.72 -7.46
C PRO A 44 -10.58 -5.27 -7.90
N GLU A 45 -11.61 -4.61 -7.37
CA GLU A 45 -11.94 -3.21 -7.70
C GLU A 45 -10.82 -2.25 -7.31
N ALA A 46 -10.06 -2.60 -6.27
CA ALA A 46 -8.90 -1.81 -5.87
C ALA A 46 -7.75 -1.97 -6.87
N ILE A 47 -7.51 -3.19 -7.35
CA ILE A 47 -6.48 -3.47 -8.37
C ILE A 47 -6.81 -2.72 -9.64
N GLU A 48 -8.05 -2.84 -10.13
CA GLU A 48 -8.54 -2.11 -11.29
C GLU A 48 -8.37 -0.60 -11.12
N SER A 49 -8.75 -0.05 -9.96
CA SER A 49 -8.60 1.38 -9.69
C SER A 49 -7.15 1.85 -9.80
N TYR A 50 -6.16 1.01 -9.48
CA TYR A 50 -4.74 1.35 -9.61
C TYR A 50 -4.23 1.27 -11.04
N LEU A 51 -4.71 0.30 -11.82
CA LEU A 51 -4.35 0.14 -13.23
C LEU A 51 -5.04 1.20 -14.11
N LEU A 52 -6.21 1.69 -13.70
CA LEU A 52 -6.96 2.76 -14.37
C LEU A 52 -6.36 4.15 -14.16
N TYR A 53 -5.44 4.33 -13.22
CA TYR A 53 -4.69 5.60 -13.16
C TYR A 53 -3.82 5.66 -14.41
N PRO A 54 -4.06 6.63 -15.31
CA PRO A 54 -3.33 6.72 -16.58
C PRO A 54 -1.85 6.73 -16.27
N GLU A 55 -1.08 5.94 -17.02
CA GLU A 55 0.36 5.80 -16.90
C GLU A 55 0.98 7.18 -16.77
N ARG A 56 1.21 7.63 -15.54
CA ARG A 56 1.57 9.02 -15.31
C ARG A 56 2.91 9.33 -15.97
N MET A 57 3.70 8.29 -16.24
CA MET A 57 4.97 8.26 -16.96
C MET A 57 5.29 6.83 -17.44
N ASP A 58 6.17 6.71 -18.43
CA ASP A 58 6.90 5.48 -18.79
C ASP A 58 7.80 5.07 -17.60
N CYS A 59 7.25 4.27 -16.69
CA CYS A 59 7.87 3.89 -15.43
C CYS A 59 7.35 2.53 -14.97
N GLU A 60 8.26 1.67 -14.49
CA GLU A 60 7.95 0.33 -13.99
C GLU A 60 7.18 0.34 -12.67
N TYR A 61 7.36 1.37 -11.83
CA TYR A 61 6.75 1.46 -10.51
C TYR A 61 5.26 1.81 -10.61
N LEU A 62 4.42 1.08 -9.86
CA LEU A 62 2.98 1.32 -9.78
C LEU A 62 2.68 2.72 -9.22
N PHE A 63 3.40 3.13 -8.17
CA PHE A 63 3.30 4.47 -7.62
C PHE A 63 4.57 5.28 -7.91
N ASN A 64 4.44 6.21 -8.84
CA ASN A 64 5.53 7.05 -9.31
C ASN A 64 5.23 8.56 -9.13
N SER A 65 6.28 9.36 -9.29
CA SER A 65 6.27 10.81 -9.34
C SER A 65 7.01 11.28 -10.60
N LYS A 66 7.07 12.59 -10.85
CA LYS A 66 7.85 13.17 -11.97
C LYS A 66 9.34 12.74 -11.98
N SER A 67 9.88 12.31 -10.85
CA SER A 67 11.27 11.88 -10.70
C SER A 67 11.43 10.35 -10.68
N GLY A 68 10.44 9.58 -11.15
CA GLY A 68 10.45 8.12 -11.14
C GLY A 68 9.78 7.55 -9.89
N LYS A 69 10.45 6.64 -9.16
CA LYS A 69 9.87 5.98 -7.98
C LYS A 69 9.38 6.98 -6.94
N MET A 70 8.15 6.81 -6.46
CA MET A 70 7.65 7.65 -5.39
C MET A 70 8.38 7.36 -4.07
N SER A 71 8.97 8.38 -3.46
CA SER A 71 9.69 8.19 -2.21
C SER A 71 8.77 8.01 -1.00
N TYR A 72 9.22 7.23 -0.03
CA TYR A 72 8.58 7.07 1.27
C TYR A 72 8.24 8.43 1.92
N ASN A 73 9.21 9.34 1.93
CA ASN A 73 9.07 10.66 2.53
C ASN A 73 8.06 11.54 1.79
N TYR A 74 7.97 11.41 0.46
CA TYR A 74 6.96 12.13 -0.32
C TYR A 74 5.56 11.74 0.15
N PHE A 75 5.24 10.45 0.22
CA PHE A 75 3.92 10.05 0.68
C PHE A 75 3.66 10.43 2.14
N ARG A 76 4.65 10.27 3.02
CA ARG A 76 4.52 10.69 4.43
C ARG A 76 4.18 12.18 4.55
N LYS A 77 4.76 13.04 3.72
CA LYS A 77 4.39 14.47 3.66
C LYS A 77 2.96 14.66 3.15
N ARG A 78 2.50 13.84 2.20
CA ARG A 78 1.11 13.86 1.70
C ARG A 78 0.08 13.35 2.72
N CYS A 79 0.48 12.57 3.72
CA CYS A 79 -0.39 12.18 4.85
C CYS A 79 -0.83 13.40 5.68
N SER A 80 0.05 14.40 5.85
CA SER A 80 -0.21 15.52 6.77
C SER A 80 -1.43 16.37 6.37
N PRO A 81 -1.56 16.85 5.11
CA PRO A 81 -2.76 17.57 4.69
C PRO A 81 -4.06 16.76 4.82
N VAL A 82 -4.00 15.44 4.58
CA VAL A 82 -5.17 14.56 4.74
C VAL A 82 -5.55 14.46 6.21
N ALA A 83 -4.56 14.31 7.10
CA ALA A 83 -4.79 14.28 8.54
C ALA A 83 -5.35 15.60 9.08
N MET A 84 -4.88 16.74 8.56
CA MET A 84 -5.43 18.05 8.91
C MET A 84 -6.88 18.21 8.44
N LYS A 85 -7.18 17.83 7.19
CA LYS A 85 -8.53 17.97 6.62
C LYS A 85 -9.56 17.08 7.29
N THR A 86 -9.15 15.90 7.74
CA THR A 86 -10.04 14.90 8.34
C THR A 86 -10.07 14.97 9.86
N GLU A 87 -9.19 15.77 10.48
CA GLU A 87 -8.89 15.77 11.92
C GLU A 87 -8.46 14.39 12.47
N VAL A 88 -8.17 13.44 11.59
CA VAL A 88 -7.70 12.10 11.94
C VAL A 88 -6.19 12.07 11.78
N ARG A 89 -5.45 11.94 12.88
CA ARG A 89 -4.01 11.69 12.82
C ARG A 89 -3.77 10.40 12.04
N PHE A 90 -3.01 10.46 10.95
CA PHE A 90 -2.67 9.28 10.17
C PHE A 90 -1.20 9.24 9.77
N ASN A 91 -0.62 8.04 9.88
CA ASN A 91 0.64 7.69 9.25
C ASN A 91 0.62 6.21 8.80
N PRO A 92 1.55 5.78 7.93
CA PRO A 92 1.55 4.42 7.41
C PRO A 92 1.73 3.31 8.46
N HIS A 93 2.50 3.54 9.52
CA HIS A 93 2.60 2.57 10.62
C HIS A 93 1.27 2.39 11.33
N MET A 94 0.53 3.49 11.53
CA MET A 94 -0.79 3.46 12.14
C MET A 94 -1.80 2.69 11.28
N ALA A 95 -1.75 2.83 9.95
CA ALA A 95 -2.59 2.02 9.05
C ALA A 95 -2.36 0.52 9.25
N ARG A 96 -1.09 0.10 9.35
CA ARG A 96 -0.74 -1.30 9.65
C ARG A 96 -1.25 -1.75 11.01
N HIS A 97 -1.12 -0.92 12.04
CA HIS A 97 -1.65 -1.24 13.38
C HIS A 97 -3.18 -1.37 13.38
N ILE A 98 -3.87 -0.48 12.68
CA ILE A 98 -5.33 -0.53 12.53
C ILE A 98 -5.75 -1.82 11.82
N TYR A 99 -5.07 -2.17 10.74
CA TYR A 99 -5.35 -3.41 10.02
C TYR A 99 -5.17 -4.64 10.92
N ALA A 100 -4.03 -4.75 11.63
CA ALA A 100 -3.79 -5.85 12.56
C ALA A 100 -4.84 -5.92 13.68
N THR A 101 -5.22 -4.77 14.25
CA THR A 101 -6.28 -4.69 15.26
C THR A 101 -7.64 -5.10 14.70
N ALA A 102 -7.96 -4.71 13.46
CA ALA A 102 -9.19 -5.10 12.79
C ALA A 102 -9.26 -6.62 12.54
N LEU A 103 -8.14 -7.23 12.14
CA LEU A 103 -8.04 -8.68 11.98
C LEU A 103 -8.20 -9.41 13.32
N PHE A 104 -7.52 -8.93 14.35
CA PHE A 104 -7.63 -9.50 15.71
C PHE A 104 -9.07 -9.42 16.24
N ARG A 105 -9.75 -8.28 16.05
CA ARG A 105 -11.16 -8.11 16.44
C ARG A 105 -12.12 -9.03 15.68
N LYS A 106 -11.74 -9.48 14.48
CA LYS A 106 -12.47 -10.48 13.69
C LYS A 106 -12.15 -11.93 14.10
N GLY A 107 -11.38 -12.13 15.17
CA GLY A 107 -11.01 -13.45 15.67
C GLY A 107 -9.90 -14.13 14.88
N MET A 108 -9.20 -13.42 13.97
CA MET A 108 -8.02 -13.98 13.31
C MET A 108 -6.83 -14.02 14.26
N SER A 109 -6.02 -15.07 14.10
CA SER A 109 -4.79 -15.25 14.84
C SER A 109 -3.76 -14.15 14.53
N VAL A 110 -2.99 -13.76 15.53
CA VAL A 110 -1.88 -12.81 15.39
C VAL A 110 -0.71 -13.36 14.55
N PHE A 111 -0.74 -14.65 14.19
CA PHE A 111 0.27 -15.30 13.35
C PHE A 111 -0.08 -15.33 11.85
N THR A 112 -1.23 -14.77 11.43
CA THR A 112 -1.73 -14.85 10.06
C THR A 112 -1.16 -13.76 9.12
N PHE A 113 0.16 -13.53 9.07
CA PHE A 113 0.76 -12.41 8.30
C PHE A 113 1.89 -12.79 7.35
#